data_AF-A0A831KPZ6-F1
#
_entry.id   AF-A0A831KPZ6-F1
#
_cell.length_a   1.000
_cell.length_b   1.000
_cell.length_c   1.000
_cell.angle_alpha   90.00
_cell.angle_beta   90.00
_cell.angle_gamma   90.00
#
_symmetry.space_group_name_H-M   'P 1'
#
loop_
_entity.id
_entity.type
_entity.pdbx_description
1 polymer ?
#
loop_
_entity_poly.entity_id
_entity_poly.type
_entity_poly.pdbx_seq_one_letter_code
_entity_poly.pdbx_strand_id
1 'polypeptide(L)'
;MITEFVEPLLRPVAEKAEVSSEDLAIAWGGEGAGVVSEVIFDYFTKGWMNVALNAVTGLVTLLGAVLSPRMTTRTKRELLQWSAHCLGRIPVKLTQEWDEIAGSWVRFQAAVKKGDWNAALASGFKAPAEKRVVTVRQTTTPVKAGEEEYEFVVKQEV
;
A
#
# COMPACT_ATOMS: atom_id res chain seq x y z
N MET A 1 -5.57 -12.72 -17.31
CA MET A 1 -5.08 -11.43 -16.76
C MET A 1 -5.14 -11.40 -15.24
N ILE A 2 -4.59 -10.36 -14.60
CA ILE A 2 -4.54 -10.27 -13.12
C ILE A 2 -5.96 -10.27 -12.52
N THR A 3 -6.98 -9.72 -13.20
CA THR A 3 -8.34 -9.60 -12.61
C THR A 3 -9.52 -10.14 -13.39
N GLU A 4 -9.31 -10.80 -14.53
CA GLU A 4 -10.43 -11.38 -15.31
C GLU A 4 -11.30 -12.34 -14.47
N PHE A 5 -10.70 -13.03 -13.49
CA PHE A 5 -11.43 -13.94 -12.62
C PHE A 5 -12.40 -13.24 -11.64
N VAL A 6 -12.25 -11.92 -11.42
CA VAL A 6 -13.05 -11.14 -10.46
C VAL A 6 -14.29 -10.53 -11.14
N GLU A 7 -14.32 -10.45 -12.46
CA GLU A 7 -15.44 -9.87 -13.21
C GLU A 7 -16.82 -10.45 -12.89
N PRO A 8 -17.00 -11.79 -12.77
CA PRO A 8 -18.29 -12.36 -12.42
C PRO A 8 -18.80 -11.90 -11.05
N LEU A 9 -17.88 -11.62 -10.12
CA LEU A 9 -18.21 -11.14 -8.78
C LEU A 9 -18.57 -9.65 -8.78
N LEU A 10 -17.99 -8.87 -9.69
CA LEU A 10 -18.21 -7.43 -9.80
C LEU A 10 -19.38 -7.05 -10.72
N ARG A 11 -19.83 -7.96 -11.59
CA ARG A 11 -20.93 -7.72 -12.53
C ARG A 11 -22.22 -7.19 -11.88
N PRO A 12 -22.72 -7.72 -10.74
CA PRO A 12 -23.93 -7.20 -10.11
C PRO A 12 -23.77 -5.76 -9.58
N VAL A 13 -22.53 -5.38 -9.23
CA VAL A 13 -22.20 -4.01 -8.77
C VAL A 13 -22.09 -3.08 -9.98
N ALA A 14 -21.43 -3.54 -11.04
CA ALA A 14 -21.27 -2.79 -12.29
C ALA A 14 -22.63 -2.48 -12.94
N GLU A 15 -23.53 -3.45 -12.98
CA GLU A 15 -24.90 -3.28 -13.51
C GLU A 15 -25.69 -2.23 -12.71
N LYS A 16 -25.57 -2.23 -11.38
CA LYS A 16 -26.23 -1.24 -10.51
C LYS A 16 -25.63 0.16 -10.63
N ALA A 17 -24.33 0.24 -10.91
CA ALA A 17 -23.62 1.50 -11.09
C ALA A 17 -23.65 2.01 -12.54
N GLU A 18 -24.31 1.28 -13.46
CA GLU A 18 -24.40 1.62 -14.89
C GLU A 18 -23.02 1.79 -15.55
N VAL A 19 -22.04 1.00 -15.13
CA VAL A 19 -20.68 0.99 -15.68
C VAL A 19 -20.31 -0.37 -16.28
N SER A 20 -19.30 -0.39 -17.13
CA SER A 20 -18.75 -1.64 -17.67
C SER A 20 -18.14 -2.49 -16.55
N SER A 21 -18.50 -3.77 -16.48
CA SER A 21 -17.89 -4.70 -15.53
C SER A 21 -16.39 -4.89 -15.78
N GLU A 22 -15.96 -4.77 -17.04
CA GLU A 22 -14.54 -4.76 -17.39
C GLU A 22 -13.83 -3.54 -16.82
N ASP A 23 -14.37 -2.33 -17.00
CA ASP A 23 -13.74 -1.11 -16.47
C ASP A 23 -13.70 -1.12 -14.94
N LEU A 24 -14.75 -1.64 -14.29
CA LEU A 24 -14.78 -1.82 -12.84
C LEU A 24 -13.73 -2.85 -12.39
N ALA A 25 -13.58 -3.98 -13.09
CA ALA A 25 -12.58 -5.00 -12.75
C ALA A 25 -11.15 -4.49 -12.96
N ILE A 26 -10.89 -3.72 -14.03
CA ILE A 26 -9.62 -3.06 -14.28
C ILE A 26 -9.27 -2.09 -13.15
N ALA A 27 -10.22 -1.23 -12.76
CA ALA A 27 -10.03 -0.27 -11.69
C ALA A 27 -9.75 -0.99 -10.36
N TRP A 28 -10.59 -1.97 -10.01
CA TRP A 28 -10.44 -2.74 -8.78
C TRP A 28 -9.12 -3.52 -8.74
N GLY A 29 -8.67 -4.02 -9.89
CA GLY A 29 -7.40 -4.72 -10.03
C GLY A 29 -6.17 -3.87 -9.84
N GLY A 30 -6.12 -2.75 -10.56
CA GLY A 30 -4.99 -1.82 -10.46
C GLY A 30 -4.93 -1.17 -9.08
N GLU A 31 -6.06 -0.70 -8.56
CA GLU A 31 -6.14 -0.14 -7.20
C GLU A 31 -5.85 -1.20 -6.13
N GLY A 32 -6.37 -2.41 -6.28
CA GLY A 32 -6.09 -3.51 -5.37
C GLY A 32 -4.60 -3.85 -5.31
N ALA A 33 -3.92 -3.92 -6.45
CA ALA A 33 -2.47 -4.11 -6.51
C ALA A 33 -1.70 -2.93 -5.87
N GLY A 34 -2.19 -1.70 -6.07
CA GLY A 34 -1.69 -0.49 -5.40
C GLY A 34 -1.78 -0.60 -3.89
N VAL A 35 -2.96 -0.91 -3.35
CA VAL A 35 -3.22 -1.07 -1.92
C VAL A 35 -2.36 -2.18 -1.32
N VAL A 36 -2.26 -3.34 -1.97
CA VAL A 36 -1.40 -4.44 -1.48
C VAL A 36 0.06 -3.99 -1.42
N SER A 37 0.54 -3.28 -2.44
CA SER A 37 1.89 -2.74 -2.47
C SER A 37 2.10 -1.74 -1.34
N GLU A 38 1.15 -0.83 -1.14
CA GLU A 38 1.17 0.14 -0.04
C GLU A 38 1.25 -0.57 1.31
N VAL A 39 0.38 -1.56 1.57
CA VAL A 39 0.37 -2.30 2.83
C VAL A 39 1.73 -2.97 3.08
N ILE A 40 2.33 -3.58 2.04
CA ILE A 40 3.66 -4.17 2.15
C ILE A 40 4.70 -3.08 2.48
N PHE A 41 4.71 -1.97 1.75
CA PHE A 41 5.68 -0.90 1.97
C PHE A 41 5.51 -0.27 3.36
N ASP A 42 4.29 -0.01 3.81
CA ASP A 42 3.98 0.54 5.11
C ASP A 42 4.30 -0.42 6.24
N TYR A 43 4.20 -1.73 6.02
CA TYR A 43 4.54 -2.73 7.03
C TYR A 43 6.05 -2.83 7.24
N PHE A 44 6.84 -2.77 6.16
CA PHE A 44 8.29 -3.00 6.25
C PHE A 44 9.13 -1.72 6.31
N THR A 45 8.66 -0.62 5.74
CA THR A 45 9.46 0.58 5.50
C THR A 45 8.83 1.84 6.06
N LYS A 46 9.66 2.85 6.27
CA LYS A 46 9.27 4.15 6.80
C LYS A 46 10.09 5.27 6.17
N GLY A 47 9.61 6.50 6.36
CA GLY A 47 10.31 7.70 5.92
C GLY A 47 10.73 7.65 4.45
N TRP A 48 12.00 7.96 4.17
CA TRP A 48 12.50 8.07 2.79
C TRP A 48 12.33 6.79 1.96
N MET A 49 12.52 5.61 2.57
CA MET A 49 12.48 4.34 1.84
C MET A 49 11.05 4.00 1.41
N ASN A 50 10.06 4.30 2.25
CA ASN A 50 8.66 4.08 1.92
C ASN A 50 8.24 4.94 0.71
N VAL A 51 8.62 6.22 0.73
CA VAL A 51 8.38 7.14 -0.40
C VAL A 51 9.11 6.65 -1.65
N ALA A 52 10.36 6.21 -1.52
CA ALA A 52 11.16 5.70 -2.63
C ALA A 52 10.52 4.44 -3.25
N LEU A 53 10.05 3.49 -2.45
CA LEU A 53 9.40 2.27 -2.95
C LEU A 53 8.09 2.58 -3.69
N ASN A 54 7.28 3.49 -3.18
CA ASN A 54 6.08 3.96 -3.88
C ASN A 54 6.43 4.64 -5.21
N ALA A 55 7.44 5.51 -5.20
CA ALA A 55 7.90 6.18 -6.42
C ALA A 55 8.44 5.20 -7.46
N VAL A 56 9.32 4.29 -7.07
CA VAL A 56 9.92 3.31 -7.98
C VAL A 56 8.85 2.36 -8.53
N THR A 57 7.97 1.84 -7.68
CA THR A 57 6.88 0.94 -8.12
C THR A 57 5.94 1.65 -9.07
N GLY A 58 5.55 2.89 -8.75
CA GLY A 58 4.74 3.72 -9.63
C GLY A 58 5.39 3.99 -10.98
N LEU A 59 6.68 4.36 -11.00
CA LEU A 59 7.41 4.60 -12.24
C LEU A 59 7.61 3.33 -13.06
N VAL A 60 7.94 2.19 -12.44
CA VAL A 60 8.13 0.92 -13.13
C VAL A 60 6.82 0.44 -13.78
N THR A 61 5.70 0.55 -13.07
CA THR A 61 4.38 0.17 -13.61
C THR A 61 3.94 1.12 -14.72
N LEU A 62 4.17 2.44 -14.57
CA LEU A 62 3.94 3.43 -15.63
C LEU A 62 4.74 3.12 -16.89
N LEU A 63 6.05 2.97 -16.75
CA LEU A 63 6.95 2.70 -17.87
C LEU A 63 6.64 1.34 -18.49
N GLY A 64 6.30 0.33 -17.69
CA GLY A 64 5.85 -0.97 -18.17
C GLY A 64 4.60 -0.86 -19.05
N ALA A 65 3.60 -0.08 -18.63
CA ALA A 65 2.38 0.14 -19.39
C ALA A 65 2.62 0.89 -20.71
N VAL A 66 3.48 1.92 -20.68
CA VAL A 66 3.75 2.78 -21.84
C VAL A 66 4.69 2.11 -22.84
N LEU A 67 5.78 1.50 -22.37
CA LEU A 67 6.88 1.03 -23.22
C LEU A 67 6.71 -0.42 -23.68
N SER A 68 5.76 -1.19 -23.14
CA SER A 68 5.58 -2.59 -23.53
C SER A 68 4.62 -2.72 -24.73
N PRO A 69 5.12 -3.08 -25.93
CA PRO A 69 4.25 -3.27 -27.10
C PRO A 69 3.46 -4.58 -27.05
N ARG A 70 3.87 -5.54 -26.22
CA ARG A 70 3.29 -6.89 -26.15
C ARG A 70 2.17 -7.04 -25.12
N MET A 71 1.92 -6.03 -24.30
CA MET A 71 0.85 -6.07 -23.29
C MET A 71 -0.51 -5.73 -23.91
N THR A 72 -1.54 -6.45 -23.47
CA THR A 72 -2.93 -6.14 -23.83
C THR A 72 -3.32 -4.76 -23.32
N THR A 73 -4.24 -4.08 -24.02
CA THR A 73 -4.78 -2.78 -23.59
C THR A 73 -5.28 -2.82 -22.15
N ARG A 74 -5.90 -3.93 -21.78
CA ARG A 74 -6.41 -4.15 -20.43
C ARG A 74 -5.30 -4.22 -19.38
N THR A 75 -4.22 -4.99 -19.63
CA THR A 75 -3.06 -5.05 -18.70
C THR A 75 -2.42 -3.67 -18.55
N LYS A 76 -2.32 -2.90 -19.65
CA LYS A 76 -1.81 -1.53 -19.59
C LYS A 76 -2.67 -0.65 -18.69
N ARG A 77 -4.00 -0.74 -18.78
CA ARG A 77 -4.91 0.03 -17.92
C ARG A 77 -4.77 -0.36 -16.44
N GLU A 78 -4.67 -1.65 -16.12
CA GLU A 78 -4.43 -2.09 -14.73
C GLU A 78 -3.09 -1.55 -14.19
N LEU A 79 -2.02 -1.61 -14.97
CA LEU A 79 -0.71 -1.07 -14.59
C LEU A 79 -0.74 0.46 -14.43
N LEU A 80 -1.49 1.17 -15.27
CA LEU A 80 -1.67 2.62 -15.14
C LEU A 80 -2.41 2.98 -13.86
N GLN A 81 -3.43 2.21 -13.47
CA GLN A 81 -4.14 2.40 -12.21
C GLN A 81 -3.23 2.11 -11.01
N TRP A 82 -2.48 1.01 -11.02
CA TRP A 82 -1.47 0.73 -9.99
C TRP A 82 -0.42 1.85 -9.90
N SER A 83 0.07 2.32 -11.05
CA SER A 83 0.98 3.46 -11.11
C SER A 83 0.36 4.71 -10.48
N ALA A 84 -0.88 5.04 -10.84
CA ALA A 84 -1.57 6.22 -10.35
C ALA A 84 -1.73 6.15 -8.82
N HIS A 85 -2.11 4.99 -8.29
CA HIS A 85 -2.17 4.74 -6.86
C HIS A 85 -0.83 5.04 -6.18
N CYS A 86 0.24 4.32 -6.55
CA CYS A 86 1.54 4.44 -5.88
C CYS A 86 2.14 5.86 -5.98
N LEU A 87 2.05 6.51 -7.15
CA LEU A 87 2.53 7.89 -7.30
C LEU A 87 1.67 8.88 -6.54
N GLY A 88 0.35 8.66 -6.50
CA GLY A 88 -0.61 9.48 -5.76
C GLY A 88 -0.40 9.43 -4.25
N ARG A 89 0.24 8.38 -3.70
CA ARG A 89 0.63 8.31 -2.28
C ARG A 89 1.78 9.25 -1.93
N ILE A 90 2.62 9.64 -2.88
CA ILE A 90 3.82 10.45 -2.59
C ILE A 90 3.45 11.82 -1.99
N PRO A 91 2.57 12.65 -2.59
CA PRO A 91 2.17 13.92 -1.99
C PRO A 91 1.50 13.76 -0.63
N VAL A 92 0.70 12.70 -0.44
CA VAL A 92 0.04 12.42 0.84
C VAL A 92 1.09 12.11 1.92
N LYS A 93 2.04 11.23 1.63
CA LYS A 93 3.13 10.90 2.59
C LYS A 93 4.02 12.10 2.87
N LEU A 94 4.37 12.88 1.85
CA LEU A 94 5.18 14.09 2.03
C LEU A 94 4.49 15.14 2.90
N THR A 95 3.16 15.20 2.92
CA THR A 95 2.40 16.16 3.74
C THR A 95 2.10 15.64 5.15
N GLN A 96 1.93 14.32 5.32
CA GLN A 96 1.56 13.72 6.61
C GLN A 96 2.78 13.25 7.44
N GLU A 97 3.87 12.86 6.79
CA GLU A 97 5.02 12.18 7.41
C GLU A 97 6.34 12.93 7.19
N TRP A 98 6.27 14.24 6.88
CA TRP A 98 7.45 15.03 6.49
C TRP A 98 8.62 14.92 7.47
N ASP A 99 8.34 15.06 8.78
CA ASP A 99 9.38 15.04 9.81
C ASP A 99 10.09 13.67 9.88
N GLU A 100 9.35 12.59 9.69
CA GLU A 100 9.90 11.24 9.65
C GLU A 100 10.74 11.00 8.38
N ILE A 101 10.26 11.49 7.23
CA ILE A 101 10.98 11.43 5.96
C ILE A 101 12.28 12.22 6.05
N ALA A 102 12.24 13.47 6.51
CA ALA A 102 13.41 14.32 6.66
C ALA A 102 14.40 13.72 7.69
N GLY A 103 13.91 13.27 8.84
CA GLY A 103 14.75 12.67 9.88
C GLY A 103 15.42 11.37 9.43
N SER A 104 14.68 10.49 8.76
CA SER A 104 15.23 9.25 8.20
C SER A 104 16.24 9.50 7.09
N TRP A 105 16.01 10.51 6.25
CA TRP A 105 16.95 10.90 5.19
C TRP A 105 18.26 11.47 5.73
N VAL A 106 18.21 12.31 6.76
CA VAL A 106 19.43 12.82 7.43
C VAL A 106 20.24 11.67 8.03
N ARG A 107 19.58 10.69 8.67
CA ARG A 107 20.24 9.49 9.19
C ARG A 107 20.87 8.66 8.09
N PHE A 108 20.16 8.46 6.97
CA PHE A 108 20.69 7.79 5.78
C PHE A 108 21.98 8.46 5.31
N GLN A 109 21.95 9.78 5.07
CA GLN A 109 23.12 10.53 4.59
C GLN A 109 24.29 10.47 5.58
N ALA A 110 24.03 10.58 6.88
CA ALA A 110 25.06 10.50 7.90
C ALA A 110 25.73 9.12 7.94
N ALA A 111 24.96 8.05 7.79
CA ALA A 111 25.45 6.68 7.75
C ALA A 111 26.27 6.39 6.48
N VAL A 112 25.78 6.84 5.32
CA VAL A 112 26.51 6.74 4.03
C VAL A 112 27.86 7.45 4.11
N LYS A 113 27.92 8.66 4.69
CA LYS A 113 29.18 9.40 4.87
C LYS A 113 30.19 8.67 5.76
N LYS A 114 29.72 7.84 6.69
CA LYS A 114 30.54 7.01 7.57
C LYS A 114 30.91 5.66 6.95
N GLY A 115 30.37 5.32 5.77
CA GLY A 115 30.51 4.01 5.15
C GLY A 115 29.69 2.91 5.82
N ASP A 116 28.75 3.26 6.71
CA ASP A 116 27.91 2.31 7.42
C ASP A 116 26.62 2.04 6.64
N TRP A 117 26.70 1.10 5.69
CA TRP A 117 25.57 0.73 4.84
C TRP A 117 24.43 0.04 5.60
N ASN A 118 24.74 -0.64 6.70
CA ASN A 118 23.72 -1.27 7.53
C ASN A 118 22.87 -0.20 8.21
N ALA A 119 23.49 0.81 8.82
CA ALA A 119 22.77 1.94 9.40
C ALA A 119 22.04 2.78 8.33
N ALA A 120 22.62 2.91 7.14
CA ALA A 120 21.99 3.60 6.02
C ALA A 120 20.67 2.91 5.63
N LEU A 121 20.69 1.60 5.38
CA LEU A 121 19.47 0.86 5.04
C LEU A 121 18.47 0.86 6.21
N ALA A 122 18.93 0.58 7.44
CA ALA A 122 18.09 0.54 8.63
C ALA A 122 17.34 1.87 8.88
N SER A 123 17.88 3.00 8.43
CA SER A 123 17.20 4.31 8.55
C SER A 123 15.84 4.37 7.86
N GLY A 124 15.60 3.51 6.86
CA GLY A 124 14.37 3.43 6.08
C GLY A 124 13.49 2.20 6.37
N PHE A 125 13.93 1.27 7.23
CA PHE A 125 13.12 0.12 7.63
C PHE A 125 12.45 0.36 8.98
N LYS A 126 11.23 -0.17 9.15
CA LYS A 126 10.57 -0.19 10.47
C LYS A 126 11.27 -1.20 11.37
N ALA A 127 11.51 -0.81 12.62
CA ALA A 127 12.02 -1.75 13.61
C ALA A 127 10.93 -2.79 13.93
N PRO A 128 11.29 -4.03 14.32
CA PRO A 128 10.30 -5.02 14.75
C PRO A 128 9.38 -4.52 15.87
N ALA A 129 9.89 -3.67 16.77
CA ALA A 129 9.13 -3.05 17.85
C ALA A 129 8.13 -1.96 17.39
N GLU A 130 8.30 -1.39 16.19
CA GLU A 130 7.36 -0.40 15.62
C GLU A 130 6.18 -1.07 14.89
N LYS A 131 6.17 -2.41 14.81
CA LYS A 131 5.07 -3.16 14.21
C LYS A 131 3.92 -3.18 15.20
N ARG A 132 2.89 -2.36 14.95
CA ARG A 132 1.62 -2.44 15.67
C ARG A 132 0.99 -3.81 15.44
N VAL A 133 1.10 -4.72 16.41
CA VAL A 133 0.31 -5.94 16.43
C VAL A 133 -1.08 -5.55 16.94
N VAL A 134 -2.04 -5.43 16.03
CA VAL A 134 -3.45 -5.31 16.42
C VAL A 134 -3.85 -6.67 16.98
N THR A 135 -3.79 -6.81 18.30
CA THR A 135 -4.28 -7.99 18.99
C THR A 135 -5.79 -7.83 19.17
N VAL A 136 -6.57 -8.54 18.36
CA VAL A 136 -8.01 -8.63 18.56
C VAL A 136 -8.25 -9.52 19.78
N ARG A 137 -8.65 -8.92 20.90
CA ARG A 137 -9.06 -9.66 22.09
C ARG A 137 -10.58 -9.74 22.08
N GLN A 138 -11.13 -10.92 21.89
CA GLN A 138 -12.56 -11.15 22.05
C GLN A 138 -12.88 -11.09 23.55
N THR A 139 -13.46 -9.99 24.03
CA THR A 139 -14.03 -9.89 25.37
C THR A 139 -15.46 -10.39 25.30
N THR A 140 -15.69 -11.66 25.63
CA THR A 140 -17.04 -12.20 25.86
C THR A 140 -17.57 -11.67 27.19
N THR A 141 -18.00 -10.42 27.23
CA THR A 141 -18.82 -9.91 28.33
C THR A 141 -20.27 -10.26 28.01
N PRO A 142 -20.96 -11.12 28.78
CA PRO A 142 -22.34 -11.47 28.49
C PRO A 142 -23.25 -10.30 28.87
N VAL A 143 -23.60 -9.45 27.89
CA VAL A 143 -24.48 -8.28 28.12
C VAL A 143 -25.96 -8.65 28.04
N LYS A 144 -26.31 -9.71 27.29
CA LYS A 144 -27.62 -10.41 27.26
C LYS A 144 -27.51 -11.56 26.25
N ALA A 145 -28.44 -12.53 26.31
CA ALA A 145 -28.46 -13.63 25.36
C ALA A 145 -28.66 -13.11 23.92
N GLY A 146 -27.60 -13.14 23.11
CA GLY A 146 -27.66 -12.93 21.65
C GLY A 146 -26.90 -11.73 21.08
N GLU A 147 -26.21 -10.91 21.88
CA GLU A 147 -25.41 -9.78 21.39
C GLU A 147 -23.93 -9.97 21.77
N GLU A 148 -23.06 -10.11 20.76
CA GLU A 148 -21.60 -10.08 20.92
C GLU A 148 -21.10 -8.65 20.71
N GLU A 149 -20.51 -8.05 21.74
CA GLU A 149 -19.87 -6.73 21.63
C GLU A 149 -18.38 -6.90 21.32
N TYR A 150 -17.90 -6.28 20.24
CA TYR A 150 -16.49 -6.37 19.83
C TYR A 150 -15.75 -5.13 20.33
N GLU A 151 -14.89 -5.29 21.34
CA GLU A 151 -14.02 -4.21 21.82
C GLU A 151 -12.67 -4.24 21.07
N PHE A 152 -12.41 -3.19 20.29
CA PHE A 152 -11.14 -3.04 19.58
C PHE A 152 -10.10 -2.35 20.48
N VAL A 153 -9.30 -3.14 21.20
CA VAL A 153 -8.20 -2.60 22.01
C VAL A 153 -6.94 -2.50 21.16
N VAL A 154 -6.62 -1.29 20.67
CA VAL A 154 -5.33 -1.01 20.03
C VAL A 154 -4.26 -0.87 21.11
N LYS A 155 -3.46 -1.92 21.31
CA LYS A 155 -2.24 -1.80 22.13
C LYS A 155 -1.08 -1.33 21.28
N GLN A 156 -0.49 -0.22 21.69
CA GLN A 156 0.83 0.20 21.22
C GLN A 156 1.84 -0.32 22.24
N GLU A 157 2.64 -1.33 21.87
CA GLU A 157 3.79 -1.72 22.68
C GLU A 157 4.85 -0.62 22.53
N VAL A 158 5.30 -0.08 23.66
CA VAL A 158 6.35 0.95 23.78
C VAL A 158 7.65 0.24 24.14
#